data_AF-A0A7V7TVJ7-F1
#
_entry.id   AF-A0A7V7TVJ7-F1
#
_cell.length_a   1.000
_cell.length_b   1.000
_cell.length_c   1.000
_cell.angle_alpha   90.00
_cell.angle_beta   90.00
_cell.angle_gamma   90.00
#
_symmetry.space_group_name_H-M   'P 1'
#
loop_
_entity.id
_entity.type
_entity.pdbx_description
1 polymer ?
#
loop_
_entity_poly.entity_id
_entity_poly.type
_entity_poly.pdbx_seq_one_letter_code
_entity_poly.pdbx_strand_id
1 'polypeptide(L)' 'MGLDYRMPHRRYLIRRFHAVGAGRAIEDVSITGRAEAIHAAEHHAQDCLGVLVLDTDERVVARFGDVPASS' A
#
# COMPACT_ATOMS: atom_id res chain seq x y z
N MET A 1 14.44 22.03 -24.37
CA MET A 1 15.38 21.48 -23.36
C MET A 1 14.70 20.30 -22.73
N GLY A 2 15.23 19.11 -22.97
CA GLY A 2 14.63 17.85 -22.52
C GLY A 2 14.95 17.55 -21.07
N LEU A 3 14.01 16.89 -20.40
CA LEU A 3 14.31 15.86 -19.42
C LEU A 3 13.30 14.73 -19.65
N ASP A 4 13.82 13.68 -20.30
CA ASP A 4 13.19 12.38 -20.46
C ASP A 4 13.11 11.75 -19.05
N TYR A 5 12.06 12.06 -18.30
CA TYR A 5 11.82 11.45 -16.98
C TYR A 5 11.24 10.04 -17.15
N ARG A 6 11.92 9.17 -17.90
CA ARG A 6 11.71 7.72 -17.83
C ARG A 6 12.41 7.15 -16.60
N MET A 7 12.10 7.69 -15.42
CA MET A 7 12.24 6.90 -14.21
C MET A 7 11.18 5.81 -14.34
N PRO A 8 11.52 4.51 -14.41
CA PRO A 8 10.51 3.47 -14.37
C PRO A 8 9.69 3.74 -13.12
N HIS A 9 8.45 4.14 -13.34
CA HIS A 9 7.47 4.43 -12.33
C HIS A 9 7.26 3.14 -11.55
N ARG A 10 8.09 2.89 -10.53
CA ARG A 10 7.99 1.71 -9.69
C ARG A 10 6.58 1.74 -9.11
N ARG A 11 5.84 0.70 -9.44
CA ARG A 11 4.47 0.51 -8.96
C ARG A 11 4.55 -0.13 -7.59
N TYR A 12 3.71 0.37 -6.71
CA TYR A 12 3.55 -0.13 -5.36
C TYR A 12 2.11 -0.59 -5.20
N LEU A 13 1.91 -1.67 -4.46
CA LEU A 13 0.58 -2.16 -4.11
C LEU A 13 0.28 -1.76 -2.67
N ILE A 14 -0.77 -0.98 -2.47
CA ILE A 14 -1.31 -0.68 -1.15
C ILE A 14 -2.39 -1.73 -0.87
N ARG A 15 -2.12 -2.63 0.07
CA ARG A 15 -3.07 -3.64 0.55
C ARG A 15 -3.72 -3.16 1.83
N ARG A 16 -5.02 -2.88 1.79
CA ARG A 16 -5.82 -2.37 2.91
C ARG A 16 -6.63 -3.50 3.53
N PHE A 17 -6.67 -3.52 4.85
CA PHE A 17 -7.43 -4.50 5.63
C PHE A 17 -8.62 -3.79 6.29
N HIS A 18 -9.83 -4.17 5.91
CA HIS A 18 -11.07 -3.59 6.43
C HIS A 18 -11.76 -4.59 7.36
N ALA A 19 -12.30 -4.11 8.48
CA ALA A 19 -13.18 -4.89 9.33
C ALA A 19 -14.54 -5.04 8.62
N VAL A 20 -15.01 -6.27 8.40
CA VAL A 20 -16.32 -6.51 7.79
C VAL A 20 -17.06 -7.59 8.60
N GLY A 21 -17.96 -7.15 9.48
CA GLY A 21 -18.71 -8.03 10.38
C GLY A 21 -17.77 -8.85 11.28
N ALA A 22 -17.90 -10.18 11.23
CA ALA A 22 -17.03 -11.11 11.96
C ALA A 22 -15.73 -11.46 11.22
N GLY A 23 -15.50 -10.90 10.02
CA GLY A 23 -14.36 -11.18 9.18
C GLY A 23 -13.58 -9.93 8.79
N ARG A 24 -12.73 -10.09 7.77
CA ARG A 24 -11.94 -9.01 7.17
C ARG A 24 -12.08 -9.03 5.65
N ALA A 25 -12.13 -7.85 5.05
CA ALA A 25 -11.97 -7.68 3.62
C ALA A 25 -10.57 -7.13 3.32
N ILE A 26 -10.02 -7.54 2.19
CA ILE A 26 -8.72 -7.07 1.69
C ILE A 26 -8.97 -6.33 0.38
N GLU A 27 -8.47 -5.11 0.28
CA GLU A 27 -8.55 -4.31 -0.94
C GLU A 27 -7.18 -3.83 -1.38
N ASP A 28 -6.84 -4.11 -2.63
CA ASP A 28 -5.54 -3.80 -3.22
C ASP A 28 -5.65 -2.62 -4.19
N VAL A 29 -4.78 -1.62 -4.01
CA VAL A 29 -4.69 -0.45 -4.88
C VAL A 29 -3.28 -0.31 -5.41
N SER A 30 -3.14 -0.23 -6.73
CA SER A 30 -1.85 0.04 -7.36
C SER A 30 -1.62 1.53 -7.50
N ILE A 31 -0.48 2.01 -7.02
CA ILE A 31 -0.06 3.41 -7.12
C ILE A 31 1.37 3.50 -7.63
N THR A 32 1.69 4.61 -8.29
CA THR A 32 3.04 4.87 -8.79
C THR A 32 3.81 5.75 -7.82
N GLY A 33 5.06 5.40 -7.54
CA GLY A 33 5.96 6.21 -6.73
C GLY A 33 5.91 5.84 -5.25
N ARG A 34 7.09 5.66 -4.66
CA ARG A 34 7.23 5.15 -3.28
C ARG A 34 6.68 6.12 -2.25
N ALA A 35 6.98 7.41 -2.40
CA ALA A 35 6.54 8.45 -1.46
C ALA A 35 5.00 8.57 -1.47
N GLU A 36 4.40 8.63 -2.66
CA GLU A 36 2.94 8.66 -2.83
C GLU A 36 2.29 7.41 -2.23
N ALA A 37 2.87 6.23 -2.44
CA ALA A 37 2.35 4.99 -1.89
C ALA A 37 2.34 4.97 -0.35
N ILE A 38 3.43 5.45 0.25
CA ILE A 38 3.57 5.54 1.71
C ILE A 38 2.60 6.56 2.28
N HIS A 39 2.49 7.74 1.66
CA HIS A 39 1.59 8.80 2.11
C HIS A 39 0.11 8.39 1.99
N ALA A 40 -0.29 7.79 0.86
CA ALA A 40 -1.64 7.26 0.69
C ALA A 40 -1.94 6.12 1.67
N ALA A 41 -0.98 5.23 1.94
CA ALA A 41 -1.14 4.16 2.90
C ALA A 41 -1.31 4.67 4.34
N GLU A 42 -0.55 5.68 4.74
CA GLU A 42 -0.69 6.34 6.04
C GLU A 42 -2.08 6.96 6.20
N HIS A 43 -2.57 7.66 5.17
CA HIS A 43 -3.92 8.23 5.16
C HIS A 43 -4.99 7.12 5.28
N HIS A 44 -4.88 6.04 4.50
CA HIS A 44 -5.83 4.93 4.56
C HIS A 44 -5.81 4.17 5.90
N ALA A 45 -4.68 4.14 6.60
CA ALA A 45 -4.57 3.49 7.90
C ALA A 45 -5.42 4.15 8.99
N GLN A 46 -5.96 5.35 8.74
CA GLN A 46 -6.92 6.00 9.64
C GLN A 46 -8.30 5.34 9.61
N ASP A 47 -8.68 4.76 8.47
CA ASP A 47 -10.00 4.14 8.25
C ASP A 47 -9.97 2.61 8.15
N CYS A 48 -8.77 2.02 8.12
CA CYS A 48 -8.53 0.58 7.95
C CYS A 48 -7.97 -0.03 9.25
N LEU A 49 -8.15 -1.35 9.42
CA LEU A 49 -7.50 -2.10 10.49
C LEU A 49 -5.97 -2.07 10.36
N GLY A 50 -5.49 -2.17 9.12
CA GLY A 50 -4.10 -2.09 8.77
C GLY A 50 -3.92 -1.86 7.28
N VAL A 51 -2.74 -1.39 6.91
CA VAL A 51 -2.35 -1.15 5.52
C VAL A 51 -0.91 -1.62 5.31
N LEU A 52 -0.67 -2.33 4.23
CA LEU A 52 0.66 -2.72 3.75
C LEU A 52 0.97 -2.01 2.45
N VAL A 53 2.21 -1.57 2.29
CA VAL A 53 2.76 -1.15 1.00
C VAL A 53 3.71 -2.24 0.54
N LEU A 54 3.44 -2.82 -0.62
CA LEU A 54 4.27 -3.83 -1.27
C LEU A 54 4.94 -3.23 -2.51
N ASP A 55 6.18 -3.61 -2.77
CA ASP A 55 6.86 -3.34 -4.05
C ASP A 55 6.38 -4.35 -5.12
N THR A 56 6.87 -4.25 -6.36
CA THR A 56 6.48 -5.15 -7.46
C THR A 56 6.85 -6.60 -7.22
N ASP A 57 7.84 -6.86 -6.36
CA ASP A 57 8.25 -8.19 -5.90
C ASP A 57 7.44 -8.70 -4.69
N GLU A 58 6.28 -8.09 -4.40
CA GLU A 58 5.42 -8.37 -3.24
C GLU A 58 6.13 -8.22 -1.88
N ARG A 59 7.27 -7.51 -1.86
CA ARG A 59 8.04 -7.23 -0.64
C ARG A 59 7.41 -6.09 0.14
N VAL A 60 7.23 -6.27 1.44
CA VAL A 60 6.74 -5.20 2.33
C VAL A 60 7.76 -4.07 2.40
N VAL A 61 7.33 -2.90 1.95
CA VAL A 61 8.08 -1.63 1.99
C VAL A 61 7.70 -0.82 3.22
N ALA A 62 6.42 -0.84 3.59
CA ALA A 62 5.89 -0.15 4.76
C ALA A 62 4.66 -0.88 5.31
N ARG A 63 4.38 -0.66 6.60
CA ARG A 63 3.26 -1.23 7.33
C ARG A 63 2.69 -0.18 8.27
N PHE A 64 1.37 -0.04 8.26
CA PHE A 64 0.63 0.90 9.10
C PHE A 64 -0.54 0.18 9.78
N GLY A 65 -0.81 0.53 11.03
CA GLY A 65 -1.88 -0.09 11.83
C GLY A 65 -1.63 -1.55 12.20
N ASP A 66 -2.69 -2.21 12.62
CA ASP A 66 -2.67 -3.62 13.03
C ASP A 66 -2.87 -4.52 11.80
N VAL A 67 -1.78 -4.70 11.05
CA VAL A 67 -1.77 -5.69 9.97
C VAL A 67 -1.62 -7.09 10.57
N PRO A 68 -2.63 -7.95 10.47
CA PRO A 68 -2.51 -9.31 11.00
C PRO A 68 -1.35 -10.02 10.31
N ALA A 69 -0.45 -10.61 11.09
CA ALA A 69 0.61 -11.45 10.54
C ALA A 69 -0.06 -12.57 9.73
N SER A 70 0.36 -12.76 8.47
CA SER A 70 -0.13 -13.86 7.65
C SER A 70 0.02 -15.17 8.42
N SER A 71 -1.10 -15.77 8.81
CA SER A 71 -1.19 -17.18 9.22
C SER A 71 -1.53 -18.03 8.01
#